data_AF-A0A2G1BPF5-F1
#
_entry.id   AF-A0A2G1BPF5-F1
#
_cell.length_a   1.000
_cell.length_b   1.000
_cell.length_c   1.000
_cell.angle_alpha   90.00
_cell.angle_beta   90.00
_cell.angle_gamma   90.00
#
_symmetry.space_group_name_H-M   'P 1'
#
loop_
_entity.id
_entity.type
_entity.pdbx_description
1 polymer ?
#
loop_
_entity_poly.entity_id
_entity_poly.type
_entity_poly.pdbx_seq_one_letter_code
_entity_poly.pdbx_strand_id
1 'polypeptide(L)'
;MQRWGESWRLFARKKPAISLADWQAAKHDAVSRLPAWAAGIAELPTQAALEAWIFDGLCETPSGAGVEPDGVGPDGAPSWLRCLGLI
;
A
#
# COMPACT_ATOMS: atom_id res chain seq x y z
N MET A 1 -15.40 3.87 -22.35
CA MET A 1 -14.39 3.32 -23.29
C MET A 1 -13.02 3.78 -22.81
N GLN A 2 -12.32 2.94 -22.04
CA GLN A 2 -10.99 3.26 -21.51
C GLN A 2 -9.98 3.22 -22.67
N ARG A 3 -9.18 4.28 -22.83
CA ARG A 3 -8.11 4.33 -23.84
C ARG A 3 -6.88 3.61 -23.28
N TRP A 4 -6.62 2.41 -23.78
CA TRP A 4 -5.34 1.74 -23.57
C TRP A 4 -4.21 2.58 -24.17
N GLY A 5 -3.24 3.00 -23.34
CA GLY A 5 -2.10 3.85 -23.75
C GLY A 5 -1.78 5.02 -22.81
N GLU A 6 -2.66 5.35 -21.85
CA GLU A 6 -2.31 6.33 -20.82
C GLU A 6 -1.39 5.69 -19.78
N SER A 7 -0.20 6.28 -19.59
CA SER A 7 0.73 5.88 -18.53
C SER A 7 -0.01 5.86 -17.20
N TRP A 8 0.12 4.79 -16.42
CA TRP A 8 -0.47 4.55 -15.09
C TRP A 8 -0.06 5.58 -14.01
N ARG A 9 0.43 6.77 -14.39
CA ARG A 9 0.89 7.83 -13.49
C ARG A 9 -0.15 8.05 -12.41
N LEU A 10 0.18 7.61 -11.19
CA LEU A 10 -0.52 7.99 -9.99
C LEU A 10 -0.55 9.52 -9.95
N PHE A 11 -1.72 10.09 -10.22
CA PHE A 11 -1.91 11.53 -10.13
C PHE A 11 -2.03 11.94 -8.66
N ALA A 12 -0.95 11.82 -7.91
CA ALA A 12 -0.82 12.43 -6.58
C ALA A 12 -0.57 13.95 -6.67
N ARG A 13 -1.07 14.61 -7.72
CA ARG A 13 -0.90 16.04 -7.94
C ARG A 13 -1.98 16.82 -7.19
N LYS A 14 -1.59 17.94 -6.56
CA LYS A 14 -2.56 18.92 -6.04
C LYS A 14 -3.51 19.35 -7.17
N LYS A 15 -4.81 19.22 -6.96
CA LYS A 15 -5.82 19.76 -7.89
C LYS A 15 -5.70 21.29 -7.94
N PRO A 16 -5.76 21.95 -9.11
CA PRO A 16 -5.62 23.39 -9.22
C PRO A 16 -6.58 24.18 -8.31
N ALA A 17 -7.80 23.67 -8.13
CA ALA A 17 -8.86 24.28 -7.32
C ALA A 17 -8.64 24.24 -5.80
N ILE A 18 -7.67 23.44 -5.30
CA ILE A 18 -7.39 23.32 -3.86
C ILE A 18 -6.20 24.22 -3.54
N SER A 19 -6.23 25.00 -2.46
CA SER A 19 -5.06 25.82 -2.07
C SER A 19 -3.85 24.93 -1.68
N LEU A 20 -2.63 25.49 -1.68
CA LEU A 20 -1.46 24.72 -1.23
C LEU A 20 -1.59 24.34 0.25
N ALA A 21 -2.07 25.27 1.08
CA ALA A 21 -2.25 25.05 2.52
C ALA A 21 -3.26 23.95 2.80
N ASP A 22 -4.42 23.96 2.16
CA ASP A 22 -5.45 22.92 2.34
C ASP A 22 -4.95 21.56 1.88
N TRP A 23 -4.20 21.52 0.78
CA TRP A 23 -3.61 20.28 0.30
C TRP A 23 -2.55 19.73 1.26
N GLN A 24 -1.69 20.58 1.81
CA GLN A 24 -0.70 20.18 2.82
C GLN A 24 -1.38 19.69 4.11
N ALA A 25 -2.40 20.42 4.59
CA ALA A 25 -3.18 20.02 5.77
C ALA A 25 -3.86 18.66 5.55
N ALA A 26 -4.48 18.44 4.40
CA ALA A 26 -5.08 17.15 4.06
C ALA A 26 -4.05 16.02 3.96
N LYS A 27 -2.84 16.29 3.45
CA LYS A 27 -1.76 15.30 3.41
C LYS A 27 -1.24 14.97 4.80
N HIS A 28 -1.06 15.98 5.65
CA HIS A 28 -0.67 15.79 7.04
C HIS A 28 -1.71 14.97 7.81
N ASP A 29 -2.99 15.32 7.69
CA ASP A 29 -4.10 14.56 8.31
C ASP A 29 -4.12 13.10 7.82
N ALA A 30 -4.00 12.88 6.50
CA ALA A 30 -3.94 11.53 5.94
C ALA A 30 -2.77 10.69 6.48
N VAL A 31 -1.57 11.27 6.58
CA VAL A 31 -0.39 10.58 7.13
C VAL A 31 -0.57 10.31 8.63
N SER A 32 -1.15 11.25 9.39
CA SER A 32 -1.38 11.08 10.83
C SER A 32 -2.37 9.98 11.19
N ARG A 33 -3.23 9.57 10.24
CA ARG A 33 -4.20 8.48 10.40
C ARG A 33 -3.65 7.11 10.02
N LEU A 34 -2.43 7.04 9.47
CA LEU A 34 -1.84 5.77 9.11
C LEU A 34 -1.56 4.93 10.36
N PRO A 35 -1.81 3.62 10.34
CA PRO A 35 -1.35 2.74 11.40
C PRO A 35 0.18 2.73 11.43
N ALA A 36 0.74 2.45 12.61
CA ALA A 36 2.19 2.49 12.83
C ALA A 36 2.98 1.63 11.84
N TRP A 37 2.47 0.45 11.49
CA TRP A 37 3.09 -0.44 10.51
C TRP A 37 3.18 0.19 9.11
N ALA A 38 2.18 0.98 8.69
CA ALA A 38 2.13 1.57 7.37
C ALA A 38 3.04 2.80 7.25
N ALA A 39 3.22 3.54 8.34
CA ALA A 39 4.06 4.73 8.37
C ALA A 39 5.56 4.42 8.18
N GLY A 40 5.98 3.18 8.51
CA GLY A 40 7.39 2.75 8.43
C GLY A 40 7.82 2.12 7.11
N ILE A 41 6.92 2.00 6.13
CA ILE A 41 7.22 1.27 4.89
C ILE A 41 8.07 2.12 3.95
N ALA A 42 9.31 1.66 3.75
CA ALA A 42 10.27 2.28 2.82
C ALA A 42 10.38 1.52 1.49
N GLU A 43 10.17 0.20 1.52
CA GLU A 43 10.38 -0.68 0.38
C GLU A 43 9.14 -1.55 0.12
N LEU A 44 8.92 -1.85 -1.16
CA LEU A 44 7.87 -2.75 -1.61
C LEU A 44 8.46 -4.12 -1.96
N PRO A 45 7.72 -5.22 -1.79
CA PRO A 45 8.13 -6.53 -2.25
C PRO A 45 8.42 -6.54 -3.75
N THR A 46 9.35 -7.39 -4.17
CA THR A 46 9.60 -7.63 -5.59
C THR A 46 8.44 -8.43 -6.19
N GLN A 47 8.27 -8.31 -7.51
CA GLN A 47 7.30 -9.14 -8.25
C GLN A 47 7.48 -10.64 -7.98
N ALA A 48 8.73 -11.12 -7.94
CA ALA A 48 9.04 -12.52 -7.66
C ALA A 48 8.61 -12.97 -6.26
N ALA A 49 8.74 -12.09 -5.26
CA ALA A 49 8.25 -12.37 -3.91
C ALA A 49 6.71 -12.45 -3.87
N LEU A 50 6.02 -11.55 -4.57
CA LEU A 50 4.57 -11.57 -4.68
C LEU A 50 4.07 -12.87 -5.34
N GLU A 51 4.74 -13.31 -6.40
CA GLU A 51 4.41 -14.56 -7.09
C GLU A 51 4.62 -15.78 -6.17
N ALA A 52 5.72 -15.83 -5.42
CA ALA A 52 5.96 -16.91 -4.47
C ALA A 52 4.85 -17.01 -3.41
N TRP A 53 4.48 -15.89 -2.78
CA TRP A 53 3.46 -15.87 -1.73
C TRP A 53 2.05 -16.23 -2.19
N ILE A 54 1.71 -16.00 -3.47
CA ILE A 54 0.42 -16.41 -4.03
C ILE A 54 0.27 -17.94 -4.02
N PHE A 55 1.36 -18.70 -4.17
CA PHE A 55 1.32 -20.16 -4.28
C PHE A 55 1.76 -20.91 -3.02
N ASP A 56 2.59 -20.29 -2.17
CA ASP A 56 3.21 -20.96 -1.01
C ASP A 56 2.27 -21.11 0.20
N GLY A 57 1.11 -20.44 0.22
CA GLY A 57 0.19 -20.46 1.37
C GLY A 57 0.74 -19.76 2.62
N LEU A 58 1.87 -19.05 2.48
CA LEU A 58 2.50 -18.20 3.48
C LEU A 58 2.87 -16.88 2.82
N CYS A 59 2.51 -15.76 3.44
CA CYS A 59 2.82 -14.42 2.98
C CYS A 59 3.36 -13.59 4.14
N GLU A 60 4.39 -12.80 3.90
CA GLU A 60 4.89 -11.88 4.91
C GLU A 60 3.98 -10.65 5.04
N THR A 61 3.90 -10.10 6.25
CA THR A 61 3.38 -8.75 6.49
C THR A 61 4.46 -7.71 6.17
N PRO A 62 4.10 -6.43 6.01
CA PRO A 62 5.06 -5.33 5.91
C PRO A 62 6.02 -5.20 7.10
N SER A 63 5.63 -5.73 8.26
CA SER A 63 6.46 -5.81 9.47
C SER A 63 7.31 -7.08 9.57
N GLY A 64 7.26 -7.96 8.56
CA GLY A 64 8.08 -9.17 8.46
C GLY A 64 7.53 -10.41 9.16
N ALA A 65 6.28 -10.40 9.63
CA ALA A 65 5.65 -11.58 10.21
C ALA A 65 5.12 -12.51 9.11
N GLY A 66 5.40 -13.81 9.20
CA GLY A 66 4.79 -14.81 8.31
C GLY A 66 3.35 -15.10 8.72
N VAL A 67 2.41 -14.94 7.79
CA VAL A 67 0.96 -15.17 7.99
C VAL A 67 0.36 -15.91 6.80
N GLU A 68 -0.88 -16.40 6.92
CA GLU A 68 -1.63 -16.87 5.74
C GLU A 68 -1.82 -15.73 4.72
N PRO A 69 -2.06 -16.02 3.43
CA PRO A 69 -2.22 -14.99 2.39
C PRO A 69 -3.24 -13.92 2.72
N ASP A 70 -4.33 -14.24 3.45
CA ASP A 70 -5.34 -13.30 3.90
C ASP A 70 -5.20 -12.91 5.40
N GLY A 71 -4.10 -13.33 6.03
CA GLY A 71 -3.84 -13.17 7.45
C GLY A 71 -3.43 -11.74 7.87
N VAL A 72 -3.33 -11.57 9.19
CA VAL A 72 -2.93 -10.33 9.86
C VAL A 72 -1.92 -10.66 10.94
N GLY A 73 -0.82 -9.91 10.97
CA GLY A 73 0.27 -10.05 11.93
C GLY A 73 -0.08 -9.53 13.33
N PRO A 74 0.81 -9.75 14.31
CA PRO A 74 0.57 -9.39 15.71
C PRO A 74 0.49 -7.88 15.96
N ASP A 75 1.04 -7.06 15.07
CA ASP A 75 0.98 -5.59 15.09
C ASP A 75 -0.21 -5.03 14.29
N GLY A 76 -1.09 -5.90 13.79
CA GLY A 76 -2.24 -5.54 12.98
C GLY A 76 -1.90 -5.26 11.51
N ALA A 77 -0.65 -5.49 11.07
CA ALA A 77 -0.29 -5.38 9.67
C ALA A 77 -0.91 -6.56 8.86
N PRO A 78 -1.67 -6.31 7.79
CA PRO A 78 -2.13 -7.39 6.92
C PRO A 78 -0.95 -8.00 6.13
N SER A 79 -1.16 -9.16 5.53
CA SER A 79 -0.24 -9.71 4.53
C SER A 79 0.04 -8.71 3.40
N TRP A 80 1.19 -8.83 2.73
CA TRP A 80 1.51 -8.01 1.56
C TRP A 80 0.49 -8.14 0.44
N LEU A 81 -0.07 -9.34 0.23
CA LEU A 81 -1.10 -9.58 -0.79
C LEU A 81 -2.37 -8.78 -0.51
N ARG A 82 -2.82 -8.70 0.74
CA ARG A 82 -3.96 -7.86 1.14
C ARG A 82 -3.62 -6.37 1.08
N CYS A 83 -2.41 -5.97 1.50
CA CYS A 83 -1.97 -4.57 1.43
C CYS A 83 -2.01 -4.03 -0.01
N LEU A 84 -1.67 -4.86 -0.98
CA LEU A 84 -1.61 -4.52 -2.39
C LEU A 84 -2.91 -4.82 -3.15
N GLY A 85 -3.94 -5.37 -2.49
CA GLY A 85 -5.24 -5.69 -3.10
C GLY A 85 -5.17 -6.79 -4.17
N LEU A 86 -4.25 -7.75 -3.99
CA LEU A 86 -4.08 -8.88 -4.90
C LEU A 86 -5.01 -10.05 -4.58
N ILE A 87 -5.65 -10.01 -3.40
CA ILE A 87 -6.70 -10.93 -2.94
C ILE A 87 -7.76 -10.18 -2.13
#